data_AF-A0A926PR97-F1
#
_entry.id   AF-A0A926PR97-F1
#
_cell.length_a   1.000
_cell.length_b   1.000
_cell.length_c   1.000
_cell.angle_alpha   90.00
_cell.angle_beta   90.00
_cell.angle_gamma   90.00
#
_symmetry.space_group_name_H-M   'P 1'
#
loop_
_entity.id
_entity.type
_entity.pdbx_description
1 polymer ?
#
loop_
_entity_poly.entity_id
_entity_poly.type
_entity_poly.pdbx_seq_one_letter_code
_entity_poly.pdbx_strand_id
1 'polypeptide(L)'
;MDNGFTPMNEDEVLFVDRGRVLMGNPTFKVSEFLDELAQAVSDNSSDWSEDCEAWFDEGLECEALRLTSGAGWQRGRVRIRLEFAPLRPQERLPERSSARQPEPLGKPEPLTDRLRPRNIDDIYAAEDDY
;
A
#
# COMPACT_ATOMS: atom_id res chain seq x y z
N MET A 1 29.01 -5.23 1.13
CA MET A 1 28.63 -4.02 0.38
C MET A 1 27.13 -3.91 0.50
N ASP A 2 26.64 -2.79 1.00
CA ASP A 2 25.20 -2.54 1.06
C ASP A 2 24.77 -2.02 -0.32
N ASN A 3 23.93 -2.78 -1.00
CA ASN A 3 23.46 -2.44 -2.34
C ASN A 3 22.18 -1.58 -2.29
N GLY A 4 21.72 -1.20 -1.09
CA GLY A 4 20.55 -0.33 -0.89
C GLY A 4 19.20 -0.99 -1.12
N PHE A 5 19.17 -2.30 -1.36
CA PHE A 5 17.96 -3.08 -1.54
C PHE A 5 17.35 -3.42 -0.18
N THR A 6 16.07 -3.11 -0.02
CA THR A 6 15.28 -3.48 1.16
C THR A 6 14.07 -4.31 0.77
N PRO A 7 13.70 -5.34 1.55
CA PRO A 7 12.50 -6.13 1.28
C PRO A 7 11.25 -5.27 1.24
N MET A 8 10.38 -5.55 0.27
CA MET A 8 9.08 -4.91 0.11
C MET A 8 7.97 -5.68 0.85
N ASN A 9 6.97 -4.94 1.32
CA ASN A 9 5.76 -5.50 1.90
C ASN A 9 4.75 -5.88 0.80
N GLU A 10 3.87 -6.83 1.10
CA GLU A 10 2.87 -7.37 0.16
C GLU A 10 1.89 -6.33 -0.40
N ASP A 11 1.52 -5.33 0.42
CA ASP A 11 0.60 -4.26 0.02
C ASP A 11 1.26 -3.12 -0.76
N GLU A 12 2.59 -3.12 -0.89
CA GLU A 12 3.29 -2.12 -1.68
C GLU A 12 3.02 -2.32 -3.18
N VAL A 13 3.04 -1.20 -3.90
CA VAL A 13 2.67 -1.16 -5.32
C VAL A 13 3.89 -0.81 -6.15
N LEU A 14 4.09 -1.60 -7.20
CA LEU A 14 5.12 -1.38 -8.20
C LEU A 14 4.50 -0.81 -9.47
N PHE A 15 5.26 0.08 -10.12
CA PHE A 15 4.99 0.52 -11.49
C PHE A 15 6.19 0.18 -12.38
N VAL A 16 5.94 -0.59 -13.44
CA VAL A 16 6.96 -1.05 -14.39
C VAL A 16 6.47 -0.80 -15.82
N ASP A 17 7.02 0.24 -16.46
CA ASP A 17 6.64 0.66 -17.82
C ASP A 17 6.99 -0.37 -18.89
N ARG A 18 8.17 -1.01 -18.80
CA ARG A 18 8.70 -1.95 -19.80
C ARG A 18 9.42 -3.12 -19.15
N GLY A 19 9.54 -4.23 -19.89
CA GLY A 19 10.27 -5.41 -19.43
C GLY A 19 9.56 -6.17 -18.30
N ARG A 20 8.23 -6.07 -18.23
CA ARG A 20 7.41 -6.88 -17.30
C ARG A 20 7.56 -8.36 -17.64
N VAL A 21 7.65 -9.19 -16.61
CA VAL A 21 7.84 -10.65 -16.76
C VAL A 21 6.52 -11.38 -16.63
N LEU A 22 5.80 -11.18 -15.52
CA LEU A 22 4.56 -11.90 -15.19
C LEU A 22 3.30 -11.04 -15.36
N MET A 23 3.37 -9.78 -14.96
CA MET A 23 2.18 -8.92 -14.91
C MET A 23 1.87 -8.30 -16.27
N GLY A 24 0.63 -8.47 -16.72
CA GLY A 24 0.12 -7.78 -17.92
C GLY A 24 0.02 -6.27 -17.72
N ASN A 25 -0.44 -5.85 -16.54
CA ASN A 25 -0.62 -4.45 -16.17
C ASN A 25 0.70 -3.78 -15.74
N PRO A 26 0.89 -2.48 -16.03
CA PRO A 26 2.09 -1.76 -15.61
C PRO A 26 2.13 -1.47 -14.12
N THR A 27 0.99 -1.44 -13.44
CA THR A 27 0.87 -1.20 -12.00
C THR A 27 0.28 -2.43 -11.33
N PHE A 28 0.90 -2.91 -10.27
CA PHE A 28 0.47 -4.10 -9.53
C PHE A 28 1.02 -4.11 -8.11
N LYS A 29 0.37 -4.84 -7.20
CA LYS A 29 0.87 -5.07 -5.85
C LYS A 29 1.98 -6.12 -5.83
N VAL A 30 2.81 -6.07 -4.81
CA VAL A 30 3.83 -7.10 -4.54
C VAL A 30 3.17 -8.47 -4.31
N SER A 31 2.06 -8.53 -3.57
CA SER A 31 1.31 -9.79 -3.37
C SER A 31 0.83 -10.40 -4.69
N GLU A 32 0.20 -9.59 -5.55
CA GLU A 32 -0.29 -10.05 -6.87
C GLU A 32 0.84 -10.63 -7.72
N PHE A 33 2.03 -10.02 -7.68
CA PHE A 33 3.19 -10.55 -8.40
C PHE A 33 3.67 -11.89 -7.82
N LEU A 34 3.69 -12.02 -6.49
CA LEU A 34 4.12 -13.26 -5.83
C LEU A 34 3.12 -14.41 -6.10
N ASP A 35 1.82 -14.11 -6.12
CA ASP A 35 0.78 -15.09 -6.46
C ASP A 35 0.92 -15.58 -7.91
N GLU A 36 1.10 -14.67 -8.87
CA GLU A 36 1.35 -15.04 -10.28
C GLU A 36 2.66 -15.82 -10.46
N LEU A 37 3.69 -15.49 -9.68
CA LEU A 37 4.95 -16.24 -9.68
C LEU A 37 4.75 -17.65 -9.12
N ALA A 38 4.02 -17.79 -8.01
CA ALA A 38 3.69 -19.10 -7.44
C ALA A 38 2.89 -19.97 -8.42
N GLN A 39 1.88 -19.38 -9.07
CA GLN A 39 1.09 -20.05 -10.09
C GLN A 39 1.97 -20.50 -11.27
N ALA A 40 2.84 -19.63 -11.78
CA ALA A 40 3.73 -19.96 -12.89
C ALA A 40 4.73 -21.08 -12.54
N VAL A 41 5.21 -21.13 -11.30
CA VAL A 41 6.08 -22.23 -10.82
C VAL A 41 5.29 -23.53 -10.68
N SER A 42 4.08 -23.46 -10.13
CA SER A 42 3.17 -24.61 -9.98
C SER A 42 2.82 -25.23 -11.34
N ASP A 43 2.43 -24.42 -12.31
CA ASP A 43 2.06 -24.88 -13.66
C ASP A 43 3.21 -25.59 -14.40
N ASN A 44 4.46 -25.25 -14.06
CA ASN A 44 5.65 -25.78 -14.71
C ASN A 44 6.37 -26.88 -13.90
N SER A 45 5.83 -27.25 -12.73
CA SER A 45 6.40 -28.26 -11.84
C SER A 45 5.41 -29.40 -11.62
N SER A 46 5.76 -30.62 -12.04
CA SER A 46 4.95 -31.81 -11.75
C SER A 46 4.87 -32.15 -10.26
N ASP A 47 5.81 -31.64 -9.48
CA ASP A 47 6.05 -32.02 -8.08
C ASP A 47 5.65 -30.90 -7.11
N TRP A 48 4.84 -29.94 -7.56
CA TRP A 48 4.32 -28.89 -6.69
C TRP A 48 3.51 -29.50 -5.54
N SER A 49 3.93 -29.23 -4.32
CA SER A 49 3.25 -29.64 -3.08
C SER A 49 2.82 -28.41 -2.28
N GLU A 50 1.94 -28.61 -1.29
CA GLU A 50 1.55 -27.55 -0.35
C GLU A 50 2.76 -26.95 0.38
N ASP A 51 3.81 -27.74 0.63
CA ASP A 51 5.06 -27.23 1.22
C ASP A 51 5.76 -26.19 0.34
N CYS A 52 5.49 -26.18 -0.97
CA CYS A 52 6.06 -25.20 -1.89
C CYS A 52 5.45 -23.80 -1.70
N GLU A 53 4.23 -23.70 -1.14
CA GLU A 53 3.59 -22.42 -0.81
C GLU A 53 4.38 -21.64 0.26
N ALA A 54 5.08 -22.35 1.15
CA ALA A 54 5.90 -21.73 2.19
C ALA A 54 7.01 -20.82 1.63
N TRP A 55 7.43 -21.00 0.37
CA TRP A 55 8.37 -20.09 -0.29
C TRP A 55 7.82 -18.67 -0.45
N PHE A 56 6.50 -18.49 -0.50
CA PHE A 56 5.84 -17.21 -0.76
C PHE A 56 5.26 -16.56 0.50
N ASP A 57 5.24 -17.28 1.63
CA ASP A 57 4.65 -16.84 2.90
C ASP A 57 5.70 -16.73 4.05
N GLU A 58 5.63 -17.63 5.04
CA GLU A 58 6.43 -17.66 6.27
C GLU A 58 7.86 -18.22 6.08
N GLY A 59 8.13 -18.85 4.93
CA GLY A 59 9.41 -19.45 4.57
C GLY A 59 9.51 -20.94 4.89
N LEU A 60 10.21 -21.66 4.02
CA LEU A 60 10.48 -23.09 4.13
C LEU A 60 11.68 -23.35 5.05
N GLU A 61 11.58 -24.33 5.93
CA GLU A 61 12.69 -24.73 6.80
C GLU A 61 13.87 -25.29 6.00
N CYS A 62 15.07 -24.79 6.26
CA CYS A 62 16.27 -25.19 5.53
C CYS A 62 17.53 -25.07 6.38
N GLU A 63 18.63 -25.59 5.86
CA GLU A 63 19.98 -25.32 6.36
C GLU A 63 20.78 -24.53 5.32
N ALA A 64 21.44 -23.46 5.76
CA ALA A 64 22.26 -22.60 4.91
C ALA A 64 23.70 -22.56 5.42
N LEU A 65 24.65 -22.82 4.51
CA LEU A 65 26.08 -22.65 4.79
C LEU A 65 26.51 -21.22 4.45
N ARG A 66 26.78 -20.41 5.47
CA ARG A 66 27.23 -19.02 5.29
C ARG A 66 28.75 -18.94 5.29
N LEU A 67 29.34 -18.71 4.12
CA LEU A 67 30.80 -18.68 3.91
C LEU A 67 31.49 -17.52 4.65
N THR A 68 30.76 -16.48 5.04
CA THR A 68 31.29 -15.26 5.67
C THR A 68 31.44 -15.34 7.19
N SER A 69 30.72 -16.22 7.87
CA SER A 69 30.65 -16.24 9.33
C SER A 69 31.54 -17.31 9.98
N GLY A 70 32.18 -18.19 9.21
CA GLY A 70 32.99 -19.30 9.72
C GLY A 70 32.21 -20.33 10.56
N ALA A 71 30.88 -20.17 10.66
CA ALA A 71 30.01 -20.84 11.63
C ALA A 71 29.35 -22.13 11.11
N GLY A 72 29.80 -22.65 9.97
CA GLY A 72 29.25 -23.88 9.38
C GLY A 72 27.79 -23.75 8.91
N TRP A 73 27.10 -24.90 8.80
CA TRP A 73 25.69 -24.97 8.43
C TRP A 73 24.79 -24.40 9.52
N GLN A 74 23.80 -23.60 9.13
CA GLN A 74 22.84 -22.96 10.05
C GLN A 74 21.41 -23.31 9.65
N ARG A 75 20.63 -23.82 10.60
CA ARG A 75 19.19 -24.02 10.43
C ARG A 75 18.47 -22.67 10.41
N GLY A 76 17.49 -22.54 9.53
CA GLY A 76 16.70 -21.32 9.38
C GLY A 76 15.52 -21.54 8.44
N ARG A 77 15.02 -20.45 7.86
CA ARG A 77 13.96 -20.46 6.86
C ARG A 77 14.37 -19.65 5.63
N VAL A 78 13.86 -20.05 4.46
CA VAL A 78 14.08 -19.37 3.19
C VAL A 78 12.74 -19.04 2.53
N ARG A 79 12.63 -17.85 1.95
CA ARG A 79 11.45 -17.38 1.22
C ARG A 79 11.84 -16.45 0.08
N ILE A 80 10.94 -16.27 -0.87
CA ILE A 80 11.04 -15.32 -2.00
C ILE A 80 10.37 -14.03 -1.59
N ARG A 81 11.07 -12.90 -1.77
CA ARG A 81 10.54 -11.55 -1.57
C ARG A 81 11.11 -10.64 -2.65
N LEU A 82 10.35 -9.60 -3.00
CA LEU A 82 10.85 -8.52 -3.83
C LEU A 82 11.62 -7.54 -2.96
N GLU A 83 12.73 -7.03 -3.49
CA GLU A 83 13.51 -5.98 -2.86
C GLU A 83 13.53 -4.75 -3.76
N PHE A 84 13.59 -3.58 -3.14
CA PHE A 84 13.64 -2.31 -3.84
C PHE A 84 14.78 -1.45 -3.33
N ALA A 85 15.51 -0.84 -4.27
CA ALA A 85 16.55 0.14 -3.98
C ALA A 85 16.18 1.47 -4.65
N PRO A 86 15.90 2.53 -3.88
CA PRO A 86 15.58 3.83 -4.47
C PRO A 86 16.84 4.44 -5.10
N LEU A 87 16.71 5.00 -6.31
CA LEU A 87 17.83 5.65 -7.01
C LEU A 87 18.40 6.86 -6.25
N ARG A 88 17.58 7.52 -5.44
CA ARG A 88 17.97 8.62 -4.57
C ARG A 88 17.41 8.36 -3.18
N PRO A 89 18.19 8.59 -2.11
CA PRO A 89 17.68 8.49 -0.75
C PRO A 89 16.43 9.34 -0.58
N GLN A 90 15.42 8.81 0.09
CA GLN A 90 14.18 9.53 0.33
C GLN A 90 14.48 10.75 1.22
N GLU A 91 14.29 11.96 0.68
CA GLU A 91 14.34 13.17 1.49
C GLU A 91 13.23 13.06 2.54
N ARG A 92 13.61 12.94 3.82
CA ARG A 92 12.62 13.01 4.91
C ARG A 92 12.01 14.40 4.84
N LEU A 93 10.75 14.48 4.41
CA LEU A 93 9.99 15.71 4.57
C LEU A 93 10.06 16.10 6.05
N PRO A 94 10.35 17.38 6.37
CA PRO A 94 10.38 17.81 7.76
C PRO A 94 9.03 17.45 8.39
N GLU A 95 9.08 16.74 9.52
CA GLU A 95 7.90 16.44 10.31
C GLU A 95 7.13 17.74 10.49
N ARG A 96 5.82 17.74 10.17
CA ARG A 96 4.92 18.87 10.41
C ARG A 96 4.98 19.24 11.88
N SER A 97 5.93 20.08 12.24
CA SER A 97 6.07 20.64 13.57
C SER A 97 4.90 21.62 13.71
N SER A 98 3.83 21.17 14.37
CA SER A 98 2.73 21.98 14.87
C SER A 98 2.19 23.00 13.85
N ALA A 99 1.43 22.55 12.85
CA ALA A 99 0.41 23.43 12.29
C ALA A 99 -0.47 23.85 13.48
N ARG A 100 -0.48 25.15 13.80
CA ARG A 100 -1.24 25.74 14.91
C ARG A 100 -2.62 25.11 14.94
N GLN A 101 -2.95 24.47 16.06
CA GLN A 101 -4.31 24.02 16.32
C GLN A 101 -5.22 25.25 16.14
N PRO A 102 -6.24 25.23 15.27
CA PRO A 102 -7.21 26.31 15.23
C PRO A 102 -7.80 26.43 16.64
N GLU A 103 -7.81 27.64 17.19
CA GLU A 103 -8.41 27.88 18.51
C GLU A 103 -9.84 27.31 18.51
N PRO A 104 -10.26 26.61 19.58
CA PRO A 104 -11.59 26.05 19.65
C PRO A 104 -12.61 27.18 19.49
N LEU A 105 -13.44 27.10 18.44
CA LEU A 105 -14.56 28.03 18.26
C LEU A 105 -15.39 28.02 19.55
N GLY A 106 -15.48 29.17 20.20
CA GLY A 106 -16.41 29.39 21.31
C GLY A 106 -17.82 28.98 20.89
N LYS A 107 -18.60 28.44 21.84
CA LYS A 107 -19.98 27.97 21.62
C LYS A 107 -20.77 29.00 20.78
N PRO A 108 -21.51 28.57 19.74
CA PRO A 108 -22.33 29.49 18.97
C PRO A 108 -23.37 30.13 19.90
N GLU A 109 -23.44 31.45 19.86
CA GLU A 109 -24.54 32.20 20.50
C GLU A 109 -25.87 31.72 19.91
N PRO A 110 -26.93 31.59 20.73
CA PRO A 110 -28.24 31.20 20.22
C PRO A 110 -28.75 32.29 19.26
N LEU A 111 -29.05 31.90 18.02
CA LEU A 111 -29.71 32.73 17.01
C LEU A 111 -31.15 33.03 17.45
N THR A 112 -31.33 33.97 18.37
CA THR A 112 -32.64 34.55 18.70
C THR A 112 -32.89 35.80 17.87
N ASP A 113 -32.76 35.71 16.55
CA ASP A 113 -33.43 36.66 15.65
C ASP A 113 -33.54 36.08 14.23
N ARG A 114 -34.41 35.08 14.07
CA ARG A 114 -34.92 34.72 12.73
C ARG A 114 -36.32 35.30 12.62
N LEU A 115 -36.40 36.43 11.91
CA LEU A 115 -37.64 36.94 11.34
C LEU A 115 -38.42 35.75 10.73
N ARG A 116 -39.71 35.68 11.06
CA ARG A 116 -40.62 34.58 10.70
C ARG A 116 -40.43 34.17 9.23
N PRO A 117 -40.41 32.87 8.90
CA PRO A 117 -40.42 32.45 7.50
C PRO A 117 -41.65 33.05 6.80
N ARG A 118 -41.44 33.73 5.67
CA ARG A 118 -42.52 34.18 4.79
C ARG A 118 -43.35 32.97 4.36
N ASN A 119 -44.66 33.10 4.39
CA ASN A 119 -45.56 32.05 3.96
C ASN A 119 -45.37 31.82 2.45
N ILE A 120 -45.28 30.55 2.03
CA ILE A 120 -44.97 30.16 0.65
C ILE A 120 -46.10 30.55 -0.33
N ASP A 121 -47.30 30.76 0.21
CA ASP A 121 -48.50 31.09 -0.54
C ASP A 121 -48.47 32.50 -1.17
N ASP A 122 -47.59 33.40 -0.71
CA ASP A 122 -47.46 34.76 -1.27
C ASP A 122 -46.66 34.80 -2.58
N ILE A 123 -46.00 33.70 -2.98
CA ILE A 123 -45.07 33.67 -4.13
C ILE A 123 -45.81 33.54 -5.47
N TYR A 124 -47.04 33.01 -5.48
CA TYR A 124 -47.81 32.74 -6.71
C TYR A 124 -48.94 33.74 -6.98
N ALA A 125 -49.04 34.83 -6.23
CA ALA A 125 -50.16 35.78 -6.35
C ALA A 125 -49.94 36.92 -7.36
N ALA A 126 -48.89 36.89 -8.18
CA ALA A 126 -48.55 38.02 -9.05
C ALA A 126 -48.12 37.61 -10.46
N GLU A 127 -48.97 36.88 -11.18
CA GLU A 127 -48.97 36.92 -12.65
C GLU A 127 -50.43 36.81 -13.15
N ASP A 128 -51.12 37.94 -13.19
CA ASP A 128 -52.23 38.19 -14.12
C ASP A 128 -52.51 39.70 -14.13
N ASP A 129 -51.85 40.43 -15.03
CA ASP A 129 -52.38 41.68 -15.55
C ASP A 129 -52.02 41.75 -17.04
N TYR A 130 -53.07 41.82 -17.87
CA TYR A 130 -53.07 41.87 -19.34
C TYR A 130 -53.16 43.33 -19.82
#